data_AF-A0A329LY08-F1
#
_entry.id   AF-A0A329LY08-F1
#
_cell.length_a   1.000
_cell.length_b   1.000
_cell.length_c   1.000
_cell.angle_alpha   90.00
_cell.angle_beta   90.00
_cell.angle_gamma   90.00
#
_symmetry.space_group_name_H-M   'P 1'
#
loop_
_entity.id
_entity.type
_entity.pdbx_description
1 polymer ?
#
loop_
_entity_poly.entity_id
_entity_poly.type
_entity_poly.pdbx_seq_one_letter_code
_entity_poly.pdbx_strand_id
1 'polypeptide(L)'
;MDLSVYLENLTTSTFRSYESLPILLKLAGLRHTKMRKAEMIAELNAYLSNEDNIIALWSRLHGLEKELMEEYVRSFQVLESEDINPIFEKYDRKPLWSHYSRHVADLFEQHSPARLFFIGRNIPAPLFAILQRMVKPIEIRFSPVQERIEDRTDHRLAPGSGFERDLIAIVKLANSFKLRTTKGS
;
A
#
# COMPACT_ATOMS: atom_id res chain seq x y z
N MET A 1 14.21 -10.27 4.09
CA MET A 1 13.95 -10.08 5.53
C MET A 1 12.71 -10.88 5.86
N ASP A 2 12.76 -11.73 6.88
CA ASP A 2 11.62 -12.58 7.25
C ASP A 2 10.55 -11.76 7.98
N LEU A 3 9.29 -12.14 7.83
CA LEU A 3 8.14 -11.45 8.42
C LEU A 3 8.15 -11.55 9.96
N SER A 4 8.70 -12.64 10.50
CA SER A 4 8.92 -12.88 11.92
C SER A 4 9.65 -11.73 12.62
N VAL A 5 10.67 -11.14 11.98
CA VAL A 5 11.45 -10.02 12.52
C VAL A 5 10.58 -8.78 12.77
N TYR A 6 9.59 -8.53 11.89
CA TYR A 6 8.67 -7.41 12.07
C TYR A 6 7.68 -7.69 13.22
N LEU A 7 7.21 -8.93 13.33
CA LEU A 7 6.26 -9.38 14.35
C LEU A 7 6.87 -9.39 15.76
N GLU A 8 8.16 -9.68 15.88
CA GLU A 8 8.88 -9.67 17.16
C GLU A 8 8.89 -8.29 17.83
N ASN A 9 8.86 -7.22 17.04
CA ASN A 9 8.82 -5.84 17.54
C ASN A 9 7.45 -5.45 18.10
N LEU A 10 6.41 -6.25 17.88
CA LEU A 10 5.07 -5.97 18.36
C LEU A 10 4.90 -6.32 19.85
N THR A 11 3.99 -5.58 20.48
CA THR A 11 3.65 -5.78 21.90
C THR A 11 2.49 -6.77 22.06
N THR A 12 2.40 -7.39 23.23
CA THR A 12 1.26 -8.22 23.65
C THR A 12 0.20 -7.42 24.43
N SER A 13 0.40 -6.11 24.61
CA SER A 13 -0.52 -5.25 25.34
C SER A 13 -1.67 -4.81 24.46
N THR A 14 -2.90 -4.98 24.94
CA THR A 14 -4.13 -4.52 24.26
C THR A 14 -4.44 -3.05 24.52
N PHE A 15 -3.70 -2.38 25.41
CA PHE A 15 -4.19 -1.16 26.04
C PHE A 15 -4.12 0.09 25.15
N ARG A 16 -3.22 0.17 24.17
CA ARG A 16 -2.99 1.42 23.39
C ARG A 16 -2.48 1.28 21.96
N SER A 17 -2.19 0.08 21.47
CA SER A 17 -1.69 -0.11 20.11
C SER A 17 -2.63 -0.98 19.32
N TYR A 18 -3.29 -0.39 18.31
CA TYR A 18 -4.05 -1.09 17.28
C TYR A 18 -3.19 -2.10 16.49
N GLU A 19 -1.87 -2.07 16.70
CA GLU A 19 -0.85 -2.90 16.06
C GLU A 19 -0.30 -3.97 17.02
N SER A 20 -0.99 -4.25 18.13
CA SER A 20 -0.58 -5.30 19.06
C SER A 20 -0.90 -6.70 18.53
N LEU A 21 -0.09 -7.69 18.90
CA LEU A 21 -0.27 -9.09 18.47
C LEU A 21 -1.68 -9.64 18.73
N PRO A 22 -2.31 -9.41 19.90
CA PRO A 22 -3.67 -9.91 20.15
C PRO A 22 -4.72 -9.29 19.21
N ILE A 23 -4.56 -8.01 18.86
CA ILE A 23 -5.49 -7.33 17.96
C ILE A 23 -5.34 -7.86 16.54
N LEU A 24 -4.11 -8.02 16.05
CA LEU A 24 -3.87 -8.60 14.73
C LEU A 24 -4.38 -10.04 14.66
N LEU A 25 -4.10 -10.89 15.66
CA LEU A 25 -4.67 -12.24 15.71
C LEU A 25 -6.20 -12.23 15.69
N LYS A 26 -6.83 -11.32 16.43
CA LYS A 26 -8.29 -11.16 16.43
C LYS A 26 -8.82 -10.75 15.04
N LEU A 27 -8.17 -9.80 14.37
CA LEU A 27 -8.54 -9.41 13.00
C LEU A 27 -8.39 -10.56 12.01
N ALA A 28 -7.37 -11.41 12.20
CA ALA A 28 -7.13 -12.60 11.38
C ALA A 28 -8.12 -13.74 11.69
N GLY A 29 -8.99 -13.59 12.69
CA GLY A 29 -9.90 -14.64 13.13
C GLY A 29 -9.22 -15.77 13.90
N LEU A 30 -7.98 -15.55 14.36
CA LEU A 30 -7.19 -16.53 15.09
C LEU A 30 -7.46 -16.44 16.59
N ARG A 31 -7.56 -17.62 17.23
CA ARG A 31 -7.68 -17.70 18.69
C ARG A 31 -6.35 -17.30 19.32
N HIS A 32 -6.38 -16.34 20.24
CA HIS A 32 -5.16 -15.81 20.89
C HIS A 32 -5.22 -15.89 22.43
N THR A 33 -6.35 -16.30 23.00
CA THR A 33 -6.52 -16.44 24.45
C THR A 33 -5.57 -17.50 24.98
N LYS A 34 -4.73 -17.11 25.96
CA LYS A 34 -3.70 -17.95 26.63
C LYS A 34 -2.43 -18.26 25.82
N MET A 35 -2.24 -17.66 24.64
CA MET A 35 -1.00 -17.84 23.88
C MET A 35 0.17 -17.06 24.50
N ARG A 36 1.37 -17.63 24.42
CA ARG A 36 2.62 -16.90 24.69
C ARG A 36 2.98 -16.02 23.49
N LYS A 37 3.78 -14.97 23.69
CA LYS A 37 4.21 -14.06 22.59
C LYS A 37 4.79 -14.82 21.39
N ALA A 38 5.64 -15.82 21.63
CA ALA A 38 6.25 -16.62 20.57
C ALA A 38 5.21 -17.42 19.75
N GLU A 39 4.20 -17.98 20.42
CA GLU A 39 3.09 -18.71 19.76
C GLU A 39 2.25 -17.73 18.93
N MET A 40 1.94 -16.55 19.47
CA MET A 40 1.23 -15.50 18.74
C MET A 40 1.97 -15.08 17.45
N ILE A 41 3.28 -14.92 17.53
CA ILE A 41 4.13 -14.59 16.39
C ILE A 41 4.12 -15.73 15.38
N ALA A 42 4.30 -16.98 15.83
CA ALA A 42 4.34 -18.13 14.94
C ALA A 42 3.02 -18.31 14.16
N GLU A 43 1.87 -18.21 14.86
CA GLU A 43 0.54 -18.31 14.25
C GLU A 43 0.29 -17.18 13.25
N LEU A 44 0.58 -15.94 13.63
CA LEU A 44 0.38 -14.79 12.75
C LEU A 44 1.34 -14.84 11.55
N ASN A 45 2.58 -15.30 11.75
CA ASN A 45 3.55 -15.50 10.69
C ASN A 45 3.09 -16.58 9.70
N ALA A 46 2.60 -17.72 10.20
CA ALA A 46 2.06 -18.79 9.36
C ALA A 46 0.85 -18.31 8.55
N TYR A 47 -0.03 -17.54 9.17
CA TYR A 47 -1.19 -16.97 8.50
C TYR A 47 -0.81 -15.98 7.39
N LEU A 48 0.06 -15.00 7.70
CA LEU A 48 0.46 -13.93 6.79
C LEU A 48 1.48 -14.36 5.73
N SER A 49 2.19 -15.46 5.95
CA SER A 49 3.09 -16.05 4.94
C SER A 49 2.35 -16.89 3.90
N ASN A 50 1.08 -17.23 4.14
CA ASN A 50 0.26 -17.96 3.19
C ASN A 50 -0.39 -16.98 2.19
N GLU A 51 0.01 -17.08 0.92
CA GLU A 51 -0.48 -16.22 -0.16
C GLU A 51 -2.01 -16.29 -0.32
N ASP A 52 -2.63 -17.45 -0.16
CA ASP A 52 -4.10 -17.59 -0.27
C ASP A 52 -4.83 -16.80 0.81
N ASN A 53 -4.28 -16.74 2.02
CA ASN A 53 -4.84 -15.92 3.10
C ASN A 53 -4.73 -14.43 2.78
N ILE A 54 -3.61 -14.00 2.19
CA ILE A 54 -3.40 -12.62 1.75
C ILE A 54 -4.38 -12.25 0.63
N ILE A 55 -4.56 -13.13 -0.35
CA ILE A 55 -5.52 -12.94 -1.44
C ILE A 55 -6.95 -12.85 -0.89
N ALA A 56 -7.32 -13.77 0.00
CA ALA A 56 -8.63 -13.75 0.65
C ALA A 56 -8.84 -12.45 1.44
N LEU A 57 -7.83 -11.98 2.15
CA LEU A 57 -7.91 -10.73 2.90
C LEU A 57 -8.07 -9.50 1.99
N TRP A 58 -7.32 -9.45 0.88
CA TRP A 58 -7.45 -8.41 -0.13
C TRP A 58 -8.84 -8.38 -0.77
N SER A 59 -9.44 -9.56 -1.02
CA SER A 59 -10.78 -9.66 -1.61
C SER A 59 -11.89 -9.13 -0.70
N ARG A 60 -11.65 -9.09 0.62
CA ARG A 60 -12.57 -8.58 1.65
C ARG A 60 -12.49 -7.06 1.83
N LEU A 61 -11.56 -6.39 1.18
CA LEU A 61 -11.50 -4.93 1.19
C LEU A 61 -12.59 -4.37 0.29
N HIS A 62 -13.31 -3.35 0.77
CA HIS A 62 -14.44 -2.76 0.05
C HIS A 62 -14.35 -1.23 0.02
N GLY A 63 -14.79 -0.67 -1.12
CA GLY A 63 -14.89 0.77 -1.33
C GLY A 63 -13.59 1.52 -1.01
N LEU A 64 -13.69 2.45 -0.05
CA LEU A 64 -12.60 3.32 0.40
C LEU A 64 -11.32 2.56 0.75
N GLU A 65 -11.41 1.46 1.51
CA GLU A 65 -10.23 0.74 2.00
C GLU A 65 -9.42 0.15 0.84
N LYS A 66 -10.13 -0.40 -0.14
CA LYS A 66 -9.51 -1.02 -1.30
C LYS A 66 -8.82 0.01 -2.18
N GLU A 67 -9.46 1.15 -2.40
CA GLU A 67 -8.91 2.22 -3.23
C GLU A 67 -7.68 2.86 -2.58
N LEU A 68 -7.71 3.10 -1.27
CA LEU A 68 -6.53 3.56 -0.52
C LEU A 68 -5.38 2.56 -0.56
N MET A 69 -5.67 1.27 -0.38
CA MET A 69 -4.66 0.23 -0.42
C MET A 69 -4.06 0.05 -1.82
N GLU A 70 -4.88 0.13 -2.86
CA GLU A 70 -4.41 0.10 -4.24
C GLU A 70 -3.48 1.28 -4.53
N GLU A 71 -3.86 2.49 -4.11
CA GLU A 71 -3.03 3.68 -4.33
C GLU A 71 -1.73 3.61 -3.53
N TYR A 72 -1.80 3.21 -2.26
CA TYR A 72 -0.62 3.00 -1.41
C TYR A 72 0.38 1.99 -2.00
N VAL A 73 -0.13 0.95 -2.65
CA VAL A 73 0.72 -0.07 -3.28
C VAL A 73 1.31 0.45 -4.60
N ARG A 74 0.54 1.19 -5.40
CA ARG A 74 1.02 1.81 -6.65
C ARG A 74 2.10 2.87 -6.39
N SER A 75 1.93 3.64 -5.32
CA SER A 75 2.84 4.70 -4.93
C SER A 75 4.07 4.21 -4.15
N PHE A 76 4.30 2.89 -4.11
CA PHE A 76 5.43 2.28 -3.40
C PHE A 76 5.50 2.66 -1.92
N GLN A 77 4.35 2.62 -1.24
CA GLN A 77 4.19 2.90 0.19
C GLN A 77 4.31 4.37 0.59
N VAL A 78 4.18 5.29 -0.36
CA VAL A 78 4.21 6.75 -0.11
C VAL A 78 2.87 7.35 -0.55
N LEU A 79 2.05 7.80 0.40
CA LEU A 79 0.81 8.52 0.06
C LEU A 79 0.84 9.90 0.67
N GLU A 80 0.55 10.90 -0.15
CA GLU A 80 0.42 12.28 0.27
C GLU A 80 -1.05 12.69 0.36
N SER A 81 -1.32 13.84 0.98
CA SER A 81 -2.68 14.35 1.09
C SER A 81 -3.34 14.58 -0.28
N GLU A 82 -2.54 14.86 -1.30
CA GLU A 82 -2.99 15.06 -2.68
C GLU A 82 -3.52 13.77 -3.30
N ASP A 83 -3.01 12.61 -2.88
CA ASP A 83 -3.50 11.30 -3.32
C ASP A 83 -4.70 10.84 -2.47
N ILE A 84 -4.67 11.11 -1.16
CA ILE A 84 -5.67 10.61 -0.21
C ILE A 84 -6.98 11.41 -0.29
N ASN A 85 -6.90 12.74 -0.38
CA ASN A 85 -8.07 13.61 -0.32
C ASN A 85 -9.08 13.37 -1.46
N PRO A 86 -8.66 13.18 -2.73
CA PRO A 86 -9.59 12.82 -3.81
C PRO A 86 -10.32 11.50 -3.54
N ILE A 87 -9.63 10.51 -2.98
CA ILE A 87 -10.25 9.23 -2.60
C ILE A 87 -11.25 9.47 -1.48
N PHE A 88 -10.91 10.25 -0.44
CA PHE A 88 -11.82 10.55 0.66
C PHE A 88 -13.07 11.29 0.19
N GLU A 89 -12.93 12.28 -0.69
CA GLU A 89 -14.03 13.05 -1.26
C GLU A 89 -15.00 12.15 -2.03
N LYS A 90 -14.49 11.19 -2.81
CA LYS A 90 -15.30 10.20 -3.54
C LYS A 90 -16.20 9.35 -2.63
N TYR A 91 -15.82 9.13 -1.38
CA TYR A 91 -16.58 8.34 -0.39
C TYR A 91 -17.23 9.21 0.69
N ASP A 92 -17.48 10.50 0.42
CA ASP A 92 -18.10 11.45 1.35
C ASP A 92 -17.40 11.53 2.72
N ARG A 93 -16.07 11.33 2.73
CA ARG A 93 -15.22 11.49 3.92
C ARG A 93 -14.60 12.89 3.93
N LYS A 94 -14.43 13.45 5.13
CA LYS A 94 -13.79 14.75 5.29
C LYS A 94 -12.31 14.65 4.90
N PRO A 95 -11.79 15.57 4.08
CA PRO A 95 -10.38 15.56 3.70
C PRO A 95 -9.51 15.70 4.94
N LEU A 96 -8.33 15.08 4.88
CA LEU A 96 -7.36 15.13 5.95
C LEU A 96 -6.71 16.51 5.92
N TRP A 97 -6.87 17.27 7.00
CA TRP A 97 -6.08 18.48 7.19
C TRP A 97 -4.66 18.04 7.56
N SER A 98 -3.63 18.76 7.11
CA SER A 98 -2.20 18.41 6.97
C SER A 98 -1.46 17.78 8.18
N HIS A 99 -2.14 17.48 9.28
CA HIS A 99 -1.55 17.02 10.54
C HIS A 99 -2.20 15.76 11.13
N TYR A 100 -3.30 15.24 10.55
CA TYR A 100 -4.16 14.29 11.28
C TYR A 100 -3.85 12.80 11.09
N SER A 101 -3.06 12.39 10.08
CA SER A 101 -2.62 10.99 9.93
C SER A 101 -1.13 10.94 9.69
N ARG A 102 -0.35 10.49 10.69
CA ARG A 102 1.10 10.28 10.50
C ARG A 102 1.39 9.03 9.67
N HIS A 103 0.43 8.09 9.62
CA HIS A 103 0.58 6.81 8.94
C HIS A 103 -0.71 6.42 8.22
N VAL A 104 -0.57 5.77 7.05
CA VAL A 104 -1.69 5.28 6.25
C VAL A 104 -2.54 4.27 7.02
N ALA A 105 -1.92 3.47 7.90
CA ALA A 105 -2.61 2.55 8.80
C ALA A 105 -3.67 3.24 9.70
N ASP A 106 -3.49 4.53 10.01
CA ASP A 106 -4.41 5.30 10.86
C ASP A 106 -5.70 5.70 10.11
N LEU A 107 -5.71 5.64 8.77
CA LEU A 107 -6.85 5.99 7.93
C LEU A 107 -7.96 4.95 7.94
N PHE A 108 -7.62 3.71 8.30
CA PHE A 108 -8.57 2.60 8.33
C PHE A 108 -9.33 2.54 9.65
N GLU A 109 -10.55 2.02 9.65
CA GLU A 109 -11.30 1.80 10.89
C GLU A 109 -10.62 0.73 11.77
N GLN A 110 -10.88 0.73 13.08
CA GLN A 110 -10.20 -0.17 14.03
C GLN A 110 -10.36 -1.67 13.72
N HIS A 111 -11.47 -2.05 13.09
CA HIS A 111 -11.79 -3.43 12.72
C HIS A 111 -11.58 -3.74 11.23
N SER A 112 -10.97 -2.80 10.51
CA SER A 112 -10.65 -2.98 9.10
C SER A 112 -9.71 -4.16 8.88
N PRO A 113 -10.02 -5.06 7.93
CA PRO A 113 -9.07 -6.08 7.49
C PRO A 113 -7.78 -5.48 6.94
N ALA A 114 -7.82 -4.30 6.31
CA ALA A 114 -6.64 -3.65 5.70
C ALA A 114 -5.51 -3.43 6.71
N ARG A 115 -5.85 -3.23 8.00
CA ARG A 115 -4.86 -3.07 9.07
C ARG A 115 -3.94 -4.28 9.24
N LEU A 116 -4.34 -5.47 8.83
CA LEU A 116 -3.50 -6.67 8.89
C LEU A 116 -2.29 -6.63 7.96
N PHE A 117 -2.31 -5.79 6.93
CA PHE A 117 -1.15 -5.61 6.07
C PHE A 117 -0.04 -4.78 6.72
N PHE A 118 -0.38 -3.98 7.73
CA PHE A 118 0.55 -3.07 8.40
C PHE A 118 1.10 -3.72 9.67
N ILE A 119 2.42 -3.92 9.70
CA ILE A 119 3.15 -4.44 10.86
C ILE A 119 4.09 -3.36 11.35
N GLY A 120 3.75 -2.75 12.49
CA GLY A 120 4.49 -1.59 13.00
C GLY A 120 4.47 -0.43 12.02
N ARG A 121 3.27 -0.05 11.56
CA ARG A 121 2.95 1.09 10.68
C ARG A 121 3.30 1.01 9.21
N ASN A 122 4.10 0.02 8.80
CA ASN A 122 4.50 -0.17 7.40
C ASN A 122 4.09 -1.56 6.91
N ILE A 123 4.05 -1.75 5.59
CA ILE A 123 3.84 -3.08 5.00
C ILE A 123 5.21 -3.75 4.82
N PRO A 124 5.50 -4.86 5.53
CA PRO A 124 6.74 -5.62 5.33
C PRO A 124 6.93 -6.04 3.88
N ALA A 125 8.19 -6.04 3.42
CA ALA A 125 8.53 -6.38 2.04
C ALA A 125 7.92 -7.71 1.53
N PRO A 126 7.86 -8.80 2.33
CA PRO A 126 7.23 -10.05 1.88
C PRO A 126 5.74 -9.89 1.55
N LEU A 127 4.99 -9.14 2.37
CA LEU A 127 3.57 -8.87 2.12
C LEU A 127 3.40 -7.93 0.93
N PHE A 128 4.23 -6.89 0.86
CA PHE A 128 4.18 -5.91 -0.21
C PHE A 128 4.37 -6.55 -1.59
N ALA A 129 5.31 -7.49 -1.71
CA ALA A 129 5.56 -8.22 -2.97
C ALA A 129 4.36 -9.06 -3.43
N ILE A 130 3.52 -9.54 -2.50
CA ILE A 130 2.25 -10.21 -2.84
C ILE A 130 1.24 -9.17 -3.33
N LEU A 131 1.05 -8.09 -2.56
CA LEU A 131 0.07 -7.04 -2.88
C LEU A 131 0.34 -6.37 -4.24
N GLN A 132 1.60 -6.12 -4.59
CA GLN A 132 1.96 -5.57 -5.89
C GLN A 132 1.48 -6.42 -7.08
N ARG A 133 1.39 -7.75 -6.92
CA ARG A 133 0.88 -8.64 -7.96
C ARG A 133 -0.64 -8.58 -8.10
N MET A 134 -1.33 -8.10 -7.06
CA MET A 134 -2.79 -8.02 -7.01
C MET A 134 -3.34 -6.70 -7.54
N VAL A 135 -2.54 -5.63 -7.49
CA VAL A 135 -2.96 -4.31 -7.96
C VAL A 135 -2.80 -4.23 -9.47
N LYS A 136 -3.89 -3.85 -10.15
CA LYS A 136 -3.85 -3.65 -11.60
C LYS A 136 -2.92 -2.48 -11.95
N PRO A 137 -2.05 -2.63 -12.94
CA PRO A 137 -1.26 -1.51 -13.45
C PRO A 137 -2.19 -0.42 -14.01
N ILE A 138 -1.80 0.85 -13.83
CA ILE A 138 -2.56 1.99 -14.33
C ILE A 138 -2.59 1.96 -15.86
N GLU A 139 -3.78 1.99 -16.45
CA GLU A 139 -3.96 2.30 -17.88
C GLU A 139 -3.69 3.79 -18.09
N ILE A 140 -2.47 4.15 -18.49
CA ILE A 140 -2.16 5.54 -18.86
C ILE A 140 -2.79 5.81 -20.23
N ARG A 141 -3.85 6.63 -20.26
CA ARG A 141 -4.49 7.11 -21.50
C ARG A 141 -3.93 8.49 -21.83
N PHE A 142 -3.05 8.54 -22.82
CA PHE A 142 -2.54 9.80 -23.35
C PHE A 142 -3.62 10.49 -24.16
N SER A 143 -4.07 11.64 -23.69
CA SER A 143 -4.89 12.56 -24.49
C SER A 143 -3.95 13.66 -24.99
N PRO A 144 -3.63 13.72 -26.29
CA PRO A 144 -2.80 14.80 -26.81
C PRO A 144 -3.51 16.13 -26.59
N VAL A 145 -2.83 17.06 -25.93
CA VAL A 145 -3.30 18.44 -25.77
C VAL A 145 -3.35 19.08 -27.17
N GLN A 146 -4.55 19.30 -27.70
CA GLN A 146 -4.77 20.12 -28.88
C GLN A 146 -4.96 21.57 -28.44
N GLU A 147 -3.92 22.24 -27.95
CA GLU A 147 -3.99 23.69 -27.73
C GLU A 147 -3.38 24.44 -28.91
N ARG A 148 -4.24 25.20 -29.59
CA ARG A 148 -3.87 26.31 -30.47
C ARG A 148 -3.08 27.32 -29.64
N ILE A 149 -1.92 27.70 -30.16
CA ILE A 149 -1.05 28.73 -29.60
C ILE A 149 -1.80 30.08 -29.68
N GLU A 150 -2.25 30.60 -28.55
CA GLU A 150 -2.53 32.03 -28.40
C GLU A 150 -1.36 32.67 -27.66
N ASP A 151 -0.76 33.66 -28.32
CA ASP A 151 0.40 34.42 -27.86
C ASP A 151 0.16 35.06 -26.48
N ARG A 152 0.73 34.46 -25.44
CA ARG A 152 1.14 35.18 -24.23
C ARG A 152 2.50 34.71 -23.77
N THR A 153 3.34 35.69 -23.47
CA THR A 153 4.73 35.61 -22.99
C THR A 153 4.86 34.92 -21.64
N ASP A 154 4.52 33.63 -21.57
CA ASP A 154 4.90 32.73 -20.49
C ASP A 154 5.83 31.66 -21.07
N HIS A 155 7.07 31.61 -20.57
CA HIS A 155 7.99 30.52 -20.88
C HIS A 155 7.49 29.22 -20.26
N ARG A 156 6.60 28.52 -20.96
CA ARG A 156 6.22 27.14 -20.62
C ARG A 156 7.18 26.18 -21.31
N LEU A 157 7.91 25.40 -20.51
CA LEU A 157 8.66 24.24 -20.99
C LEU A 157 7.64 23.18 -21.44
N ALA A 158 7.27 23.20 -22.71
CA ALA A 158 6.52 22.12 -23.33
C ALA A 158 7.50 20.95 -23.60
N PRO A 159 7.29 19.77 -23.00
CA PRO A 159 8.11 18.60 -23.32
C PRO A 159 7.98 18.31 -24.82
N GLY A 160 9.11 18.25 -25.52
CA GLY A 160 9.13 17.97 -26.96
C GLY A 160 8.57 16.58 -27.29
N SER A 161 8.24 16.34 -28.56
CA SER A 161 7.63 15.10 -29.08
C SER A 161 8.44 13.81 -28.84
N GLY A 162 9.66 13.91 -28.31
CA GLY A 162 10.48 12.77 -27.84
C GLY A 162 10.21 12.37 -26.39
N PHE A 163 9.72 13.28 -25.54
CA PHE A 163 9.50 13.02 -24.12
C PHE A 163 8.48 11.91 -23.87
N GLU A 164 7.41 11.87 -24.67
CA GLU A 164 6.43 10.79 -24.59
C GLU A 164 7.09 9.43 -24.87
N ARG A 165 7.96 9.35 -25.89
CA ARG A 165 8.66 8.11 -26.23
C ARG A 165 9.65 7.70 -25.16
N ASP A 166 10.39 8.67 -24.60
CA ASP A 166 11.36 8.43 -23.54
C ASP A 166 10.68 8.02 -22.23
N LEU A 167 9.56 8.65 -21.88
CA LEU A 167 8.76 8.30 -20.71
C LEU A 167 8.10 6.93 -20.88
N ILE A 168 7.52 6.64 -22.06
CA ILE A 168 6.98 5.31 -22.38
C ILE A 168 8.09 4.26 -22.35
N ALA A 169 9.29 4.58 -22.84
CA ALA A 169 10.44 3.69 -22.77
C ALA A 169 10.84 3.42 -21.31
N ILE A 170 10.90 4.44 -20.45
CA ILE A 170 11.17 4.29 -19.01
C ILE A 170 10.09 3.44 -18.32
N VAL A 171 8.81 3.70 -18.59
CA VAL A 171 7.69 2.94 -18.02
C VAL A 171 7.71 1.49 -18.51
N LYS A 172 7.98 1.24 -19.79
CA LYS A 172 8.18 -0.12 -20.32
C LYS A 172 9.39 -0.79 -19.68
N LEU A 173 10.49 -0.06 -19.48
CA LEU A 173 11.67 -0.56 -18.79
C LEU A 173 11.32 -0.99 -17.37
N ALA A 174 10.70 -0.11 -16.59
CA ALA A 174 10.27 -0.36 -15.22
C ALA A 174 9.31 -1.56 -15.11
N ASN A 175 8.38 -1.69 -16.06
CA ASN A 175 7.45 -2.82 -16.14
C ASN A 175 8.12 -4.14 -16.60
N SER A 176 9.20 -4.06 -17.38
CA SER A 176 9.94 -5.22 -17.90
C SER A 176 11.03 -5.73 -16.95
N PHE A 177 11.53 -4.88 -16.05
CA PHE A 177 12.46 -5.26 -14.99
C PHE A 177 11.73 -6.06 -13.90
N LYS A 178 11.41 -7.33 -14.19
CA LYS A 178 11.65 -8.37 -13.18
C LYS A 178 13.15 -8.35 -12.94
N LEU A 179 13.61 -7.63 -11.92
CA LEU A 179 15.00 -7.63 -11.47
C LEU A 179 15.43 -9.07 -11.16
N ARG A 180 15.89 -9.79 -12.19
CA ARG A 180 16.73 -10.97 -12.02
C ARG A 180 18.02 -10.44 -11.43
N THR A 181 18.16 -10.57 -10.12
CA THR A 181 19.47 -10.48 -9.47
C THR A 181 20.35 -11.54 -10.12
N THR A 182 21.22 -11.14 -11.05
CA THR A 182 22.38 -11.93 -11.43
C THR A 182 23.22 -12.09 -10.17
N LYS A 183 23.28 -13.31 -9.63
CA LYS A 183 24.31 -13.69 -8.66
C LYS A 183 25.65 -13.46 -9.34
N GLY A 184 26.36 -12.41 -8.94
CA GLY A 184 27.75 -12.22 -9.29
C GLY A 184 28.60 -13.21 -8.50
N SER A 185 29.34 -14.04 -9.24
CA SER A 185 30.45 -14.89 -8.76
C SER A 185 31.59 -14.07 -8.16
#